data_AF-A0A2V7XD57-F1
#
_entry.id   AF-A0A2V7XD57-F1
#
_cell.length_a   1.000
_cell.length_b   1.000
_cell.length_c   1.000
_cell.angle_alpha   90.00
_cell.angle_beta   90.00
_cell.angle_gamma   90.00
#
_symmetry.space_group_name_H-M   'P 1'
#
loop_
_entity.id
_entity.type
_entity.pdbx_description
1 polymer ?
#
loop_
_entity_poly.entity_id
_entity_poly.type
_entity_poly.pdbx_seq_one_letter_code
_entity_poly.pdbx_strand_id
1 'polypeptide(L)'
;MTGRALVTGGAGFLGSHLCDALLADEWNVVAVDNLLTGRTSNLAHLRNEARFEFVQKDICEPFDVGKVDYVFHFASPASPVDYSTHGIATLKVGSLGTFHALDVAQKYGAKY
;
A
#
# COMPACT_ATOMS: atom_id res chain seq x y z
N MET A 1 -3.43 14.43 14.99
CA MET A 1 -1.97 14.35 14.78
C MET A 1 -1.77 14.15 13.30
N THR A 2 -1.09 15.08 12.62
CA THR A 2 -0.73 14.94 11.21
C THR A 2 0.54 14.10 11.11
N GLY A 3 0.54 13.07 10.25
CA GLY A 3 1.65 12.14 10.06
C GLY A 3 1.78 11.66 8.62
N ARG A 4 2.64 10.67 8.39
CA ARG A 4 2.81 10.01 7.09
C ARG A 4 2.40 8.54 7.16
N ALA A 5 1.51 8.12 6.28
CA ALA A 5 1.01 6.76 6.21
C ALA A 5 1.50 6.05 4.94
N LEU A 6 1.96 4.81 5.10
CA LEU A 6 2.18 3.89 3.99
C LEU A 6 0.90 3.07 3.78
N VAL A 7 0.40 3.01 2.54
CA VAL A 7 -0.71 2.13 2.15
C VAL A 7 -0.22 1.18 1.06
N THR A 8 0.01 -0.09 1.41
CA THR A 8 0.30 -1.12 0.40
C THR A 8 -1.01 -1.62 -0.21
N GLY A 9 -1.04 -1.92 -1.51
CA GLY A 9 -2.27 -2.22 -2.23
C GLY A 9 -3.08 -0.95 -2.51
N GLY A 10 -2.43 0.22 -2.52
CA GLY A 10 -3.08 1.52 -2.62
C GLY A 10 -3.83 1.74 -3.93
N ALA A 11 -3.50 1.02 -5.01
CA ALA A 11 -4.25 1.11 -6.27
C ALA A 11 -5.43 0.12 -6.33
N GLY A 12 -5.64 -0.69 -5.29
CA GLY A 12 -6.81 -1.56 -5.11
C GLY A 12 -8.06 -0.80 -4.66
N PHE A 13 -9.18 -1.50 -4.51
CA PHE A 13 -10.46 -0.88 -4.10
C PHE A 13 -10.36 -0.25 -2.70
N LEU A 14 -10.10 -1.04 -1.66
CA LEU A 14 -10.00 -0.52 -0.29
C LEU A 14 -8.82 0.44 -0.10
N GLY A 15 -7.66 0.11 -0.70
CA GLY A 15 -6.45 0.91 -0.57
C GLY A 15 -6.62 2.34 -1.09
N SER A 16 -7.25 2.51 -2.26
CA SER A 16 -7.46 3.85 -2.84
C SER A 16 -8.43 4.69 -2.02
N HIS A 17 -9.52 4.10 -1.53
CA HIS A 17 -10.48 4.80 -0.67
C HIS A 17 -9.86 5.18 0.68
N LEU A 18 -8.96 4.34 1.21
CA LEU A 18 -8.21 4.69 2.42
C LEU A 18 -7.23 5.84 2.15
N CYS A 19 -6.59 5.89 0.98
CA CYS A 19 -5.75 7.03 0.60
C CYS A 19 -6.58 8.32 0.61
N ASP A 20 -7.78 8.31 0.01
CA ASP A 20 -8.70 9.45 0.01
C ASP A 20 -9.07 9.89 1.44
N ALA A 21 -9.43 8.94 2.30
CA ALA A 21 -9.81 9.22 3.69
C ALA A 21 -8.64 9.81 4.49
N LEU A 22 -7.43 9.25 4.37
CA LEU A 22 -6.25 9.76 5.06
C LEU A 22 -5.87 11.17 4.58
N LEU A 23 -5.95 11.44 3.28
CA LEU A 23 -5.70 12.77 2.72
C LEU A 23 -6.74 13.79 3.19
N ALA A 24 -8.01 13.39 3.30
CA ALA A 24 -9.08 14.23 3.86
C ALA A 24 -8.85 14.55 5.35
N ASP A 25 -8.19 13.64 6.08
CA ASP A 25 -7.76 13.81 7.47
C ASP A 25 -6.39 14.51 7.60
N GLU A 26 -5.90 15.15 6.54
CA GLU A 26 -4.65 15.93 6.50
C GLU A 26 -3.36 15.11 6.71
N TRP A 27 -3.37 13.82 6.35
CA TRP A 27 -2.16 12.99 6.32
C TRP A 27 -1.36 13.13 5.03
N ASN A 28 -0.08 12.82 5.11
CA ASN A 28 0.73 12.51 3.92
C ASN A 28 0.60 11.01 3.64
N VAL A 29 0.40 10.63 2.39
CA VAL A 29 0.15 9.23 2.00
C VAL A 29 1.14 8.80 0.95
N VAL A 30 1.83 7.68 1.20
CA VAL A 30 2.58 6.95 0.18
C VAL A 30 1.86 5.63 -0.12
N ALA A 31 1.33 5.52 -1.33
CA ALA A 31 0.68 4.31 -1.82
C ALA A 31 1.70 3.44 -2.57
N VAL A 32 1.81 2.17 -2.22
CA VAL A 32 2.67 1.18 -2.90
C VAL A 32 1.80 0.10 -3.52
N ASP A 33 1.97 -0.16 -4.81
CA ASP A 33 1.22 -1.20 -5.53
C ASP A 33 2.02 -1.74 -6.73
N ASN A 34 1.92 -3.03 -7.03
CA ASN A 34 2.56 -3.61 -8.22
C ASN A 34 1.63 -3.65 -9.45
N LEU A 35 0.37 -3.24 -9.28
CA LEU A 35 -0.69 -3.21 -10.28
C LEU A 35 -1.09 -4.60 -10.82
N LEU A 36 -0.85 -5.67 -10.06
CA LEU A 36 -1.29 -7.02 -10.42
C LEU A 36 -2.82 -7.07 -10.57
N THR A 37 -3.54 -6.61 -9.54
CA THR A 37 -5.01 -6.44 -9.56
C THR A 37 -5.44 -4.98 -9.39
N GLY A 38 -4.55 -4.12 -8.91
CA GLY A 38 -4.77 -2.67 -8.77
C GLY A 38 -4.88 -1.95 -10.11
N ARG A 39 -5.50 -0.76 -10.09
CA ARG A 39 -5.68 0.09 -11.27
C ARG A 39 -5.28 1.53 -10.97
N THR A 40 -4.41 2.10 -11.79
CA THR A 40 -4.00 3.52 -11.68
C THR A 40 -5.17 4.49 -11.82
N SER A 41 -6.25 4.08 -12.49
CA SER A 41 -7.50 4.86 -12.55
C SER A 41 -8.09 5.15 -11.18
N ASN A 42 -7.87 4.28 -10.18
CA ASN A 42 -8.33 4.48 -8.81
C ASN A 42 -7.57 5.58 -8.06
N LEU A 43 -6.44 6.04 -8.61
CA LEU A 43 -5.57 7.07 -8.01
C LEU A 43 -5.43 8.30 -8.91
N ALA A 44 -6.06 8.29 -10.10
CA ALA A 44 -5.82 9.30 -11.14
C ALA A 44 -6.23 10.72 -10.69
N HIS A 45 -7.21 10.84 -9.81
CA HIS A 45 -7.65 12.11 -9.22
C HIS A 45 -6.62 12.69 -8.23
N LEU A 46 -5.75 11.86 -7.66
CA LEU A 46 -4.72 12.27 -6.70
C LEU A 46 -3.41 12.71 -7.35
N ARG A 47 -3.29 12.67 -8.69
CA ARG A 47 -2.04 12.95 -9.42
C ARG A 47 -1.37 14.30 -9.11
N ASN A 48 -2.15 15.27 -8.65
CA ASN A 48 -1.70 16.64 -8.34
C ASN A 48 -1.81 16.97 -6.85
N GLU A 49 -2.13 15.99 -6.00
CA GLU A 49 -2.17 16.17 -4.55
C GLU A 49 -0.75 16.10 -3.99
N ALA A 50 -0.25 17.23 -3.45
CA ALA A 50 1.13 17.36 -2.99
C ALA A 50 1.49 16.44 -1.81
N ARG A 51 0.47 16.00 -1.05
CA ARG A 51 0.62 15.07 0.09
C ARG A 51 0.56 13.60 -0.34
N PHE A 52 0.32 13.32 -1.62
CA PHE A 52 0.17 11.97 -2.15
C PHE A 52 1.38 11.56 -3.01
N GLU A 53 1.92 10.38 -2.73
CA GLU A 53 2.98 9.76 -3.49
C GLU A 53 2.53 8.36 -3.93
N PHE A 54 2.71 8.01 -5.20
CA PHE A 54 2.50 6.65 -5.69
C PHE A 54 3.82 6.01 -6.10
N VAL A 55 4.09 4.82 -5.55
CA VAL A 55 5.27 4.03 -5.86
C VAL A 55 4.83 2.70 -6.45
N GLN A 56 5.11 2.51 -7.75
CA GLN A 56 4.84 1.23 -8.40
C GLN A 56 5.94 0.23 -8.02
N LYS A 57 5.63 -0.71 -7.11
CA LYS A 57 6.59 -1.71 -6.64
C LYS A 57 5.91 -2.97 -6.10
N ASP A 58 6.54 -4.13 -6.31
CA ASP A 58 6.20 -5.37 -5.62
C ASP A 58 6.82 -5.38 -4.23
N ILE A 59 5.96 -5.45 -3.21
CA ILE A 59 6.37 -5.49 -1.80
C ILE A 59 6.89 -6.87 -1.37
N CYS A 60 6.78 -7.90 -2.21
CA CYS A 60 7.46 -9.18 -1.98
C CYS A 60 8.98 -9.06 -2.09
N GLU A 61 9.48 -7.94 -2.62
CA GLU A 61 10.89 -7.57 -2.61
C GLU A 61 11.16 -6.48 -1.54
N PRO A 62 12.37 -6.42 -0.95
CA PRO A 62 12.70 -5.40 0.03
C PRO A 62 12.42 -3.99 -0.49
N PHE A 63 11.77 -3.19 0.34
CA PHE A 63 11.41 -1.82 0.00
C PHE A 63 11.47 -0.90 1.22
N ASP A 64 11.62 0.39 0.94
CA ASP A 64 11.67 1.44 1.94
C ASP A 64 11.11 2.71 1.29
N VAL A 65 10.19 3.36 1.98
CA VAL A 65 9.55 4.62 1.55
C VAL A 65 9.99 5.81 2.41
N GLY A 66 10.96 5.62 3.31
CA GLY A 66 11.34 6.58 4.33
C GLY A 66 10.44 6.53 5.56
N LYS A 67 10.60 7.51 6.45
CA LYS A 67 9.87 7.55 7.72
C LYS A 67 8.36 7.61 7.50
N VAL A 68 7.64 6.74 8.21
CA VAL A 68 6.17 6.68 8.30
C VAL A 68 5.75 6.45 9.75
N ASP A 69 4.54 6.90 10.09
CA ASP A 69 3.97 6.75 11.43
C ASP A 69 2.96 5.59 11.48
N TYR A 70 2.37 5.24 10.32
CA TYR A 70 1.45 4.11 10.15
C TYR A 70 1.75 3.34 8.86
N VAL A 71 1.58 2.03 8.92
CA VAL A 71 1.61 1.11 7.78
C VAL A 71 0.27 0.39 7.69
N PHE A 72 -0.45 0.64 6.60
CA PHE A 72 -1.71 0.00 6.27
C PHE A 72 -1.47 -1.05 5.18
N HIS A 73 -1.59 -2.33 5.55
CA HIS A 73 -1.29 -3.43 4.63
C HIS A 73 -2.54 -4.03 3.98
N PHE A 74 -2.84 -3.58 2.75
CA PHE A 74 -3.98 -4.05 1.95
C PHE A 74 -3.57 -4.76 0.65
N ALA A 75 -2.27 -4.93 0.39
CA ALA A 75 -1.78 -5.61 -0.80
C ALA A 75 -2.08 -7.11 -0.75
N SER A 76 -3.07 -7.55 -1.52
CA SER A 76 -3.34 -8.97 -1.76
C SER A 76 -4.29 -9.14 -2.95
N PRO A 77 -4.08 -10.13 -3.84
CA PRO A 77 -5.06 -10.50 -4.86
C PRO A 77 -6.19 -11.32 -4.22
N ALA A 78 -7.09 -10.63 -3.49
CA ALA A 78 -7.96 -11.21 -2.47
C ALA A 78 -9.39 -11.59 -2.93
N SER A 79 -9.59 -12.00 -4.18
CA SER A 79 -10.88 -12.52 -4.67
C SER A 79 -10.83 -14.04 -4.89
N PRO A 80 -11.96 -14.78 -4.83
CA PRO A 80 -11.97 -16.23 -5.10
C PRO A 80 -11.35 -16.62 -6.45
N VAL A 81 -11.60 -15.80 -7.48
CA VAL A 81 -11.00 -15.97 -8.81
C VAL A 81 -9.50 -15.71 -8.73
N ASP A 82 -9.10 -14.61 -8.10
CA ASP A 82 -7.69 -14.22 -7.97
C ASP A 82 -6.86 -15.22 -7.17
N TYR A 83 -7.40 -15.83 -6.12
CA TYR A 83 -6.68 -16.89 -5.39
C TYR A 83 -6.36 -18.09 -6.29
N SER A 84 -7.25 -18.38 -7.25
CA SER A 84 -7.06 -19.49 -8.18
C SER A 84 -6.04 -19.13 -9.28
N THR A 85 -6.10 -17.93 -9.83
CA THR A 85 -5.17 -17.47 -10.88
C THR A 85 -3.81 -17.02 -10.35
N HIS A 86 -3.76 -16.46 -9.15
CA HIS A 86 -2.60 -15.80 -8.55
C HIS A 86 -2.18 -16.42 -7.21
N GLY A 87 -2.37 -17.73 -7.04
CA GLY A 87 -2.10 -18.42 -5.77
C GLY A 87 -0.66 -18.23 -5.25
N ILE A 88 0.36 -18.31 -6.12
CA ILE A 88 1.77 -18.08 -5.73
C ILE A 88 1.97 -16.62 -5.27
N ALA A 89 1.43 -15.66 -6.00
CA ALA A 89 1.54 -14.25 -5.64
C ALA A 89 0.80 -13.95 -4.32
N THR A 90 -0.37 -14.57 -4.10
CA THR A 90 -1.13 -14.51 -2.84
C THR A 90 -0.30 -15.00 -1.67
N LEU A 91 0.33 -16.18 -1.82
CA LEU A 91 1.17 -16.76 -0.77
C LEU A 91 2.38 -15.88 -0.46
N LYS A 92 3.06 -15.40 -1.51
CA LYS A 92 4.23 -14.53 -1.38
C LYS A 92 3.87 -13.21 -0.69
N VAL A 93 2.82 -12.52 -1.13
CA VAL A 93 2.46 -11.23 -0.54
C VAL A 93 1.95 -11.38 0.89
N GLY A 94 1.20 -12.46 1.19
CA GLY A 94 0.77 -12.76 2.56
C GLY A 94 1.91 -13.12 3.52
N SER A 95 3.07 -13.52 3.02
CA SER A 95 4.26 -13.84 3.84
C SER A 95 5.38 -12.81 3.68
N LEU A 96 6.03 -12.75 2.52
CA LEU A 96 7.12 -11.83 2.22
C LEU A 96 6.64 -10.38 2.17
N GLY A 97 5.48 -10.11 1.58
CA GLY A 97 4.90 -8.76 1.55
C GLY A 97 4.62 -8.23 2.96
N THR A 98 3.96 -9.05 3.79
CA THR A 98 3.74 -8.77 5.21
C THR A 98 5.07 -8.54 5.95
N PHE A 99 6.07 -9.40 5.72
CA PHE A 99 7.38 -9.31 6.36
C PHE A 99 8.06 -7.97 6.03
N HIS A 100 8.16 -7.60 4.76
CA HIS A 100 8.80 -6.33 4.37
C HIS A 100 8.00 -5.09 4.84
N ALA A 101 6.68 -5.16 4.88
CA ALA A 101 5.86 -4.08 5.40
C ALA A 101 6.04 -3.90 6.92
N LEU A 102 6.18 -5.00 7.67
CA LEU A 102 6.55 -4.98 9.09
C LEU A 102 7.98 -4.47 9.32
N ASP A 103 8.94 -4.82 8.45
CA ASP A 103 10.31 -4.29 8.52
C ASP A 103 10.32 -2.76 8.42
N VAL A 104 9.54 -2.17 7.50
CA VAL A 104 9.38 -0.71 7.40
C VAL A 104 8.79 -0.14 8.69
N ALA A 105 7.74 -0.77 9.23
CA ALA A 105 7.12 -0.30 10.47
C ALA A 105 8.11 -0.36 11.65
N GLN A 106 8.83 -1.47 11.81
CA GLN A 106 9.82 -1.65 12.85
C GLN A 106 10.98 -0.65 12.73
N LYS A 107 11.50 -0.44 11.51
CA LYS A 107 12.61 0.47 11.24
C LYS A 107 12.30 1.91 11.67
N TYR A 108 11.07 2.36 11.49
CA TYR A 108 10.66 3.74 11.77
C TYR A 108 9.83 3.92 13.05
N GLY A 109 9.59 2.84 13.81
CA GLY A 109 8.73 2.87 14.98
C GLY A 109 7.26 3.18 14.63
N ALA A 110 6.84 2.83 13.42
CA ALA A 110 5.48 3.04 12.93
C ALA A 110 4.52 2.01 13.56
N LYS A 111 3.24 2.36 13.61
CA LYS A 111 2.18 1.39 13.90
C LYS A 111 1.84 0.60 12.63
N TYR A 112 1.39 -0.63 12.82
CA TYR A 112 0.96 -1.55 11.77
C TYR A 112 -0.43 -2.09 12.11
#